data_AF-A0A7L1XZ76-F1
#
_entry.id   AF-A0A7L1XZ76-F1
#
_cell.length_a   1.000
_cell.length_b   1.000
_cell.length_c   1.000
_cell.angle_alpha   90.00
_cell.angle_beta   90.00
_cell.angle_gamma   90.00
#
_symmetry.space_group_name_H-M   'P 1'
#
loop_
_entity.id
_entity.type
_entity.pdbx_description
1 polymer ?
#
loop_
_entity_poly.entity_id
_entity_poly.type
_entity_poly.pdbx_seq_one_letter_code
_entity_poly.pdbx_strand_id
1 'polypeptide(L)' 'HCLSARALCRREIDGDRGNGYSWKITLLRNYWKSKVKQEWLSGKYSHVPSQNSLPEKSMYPMDVDTWGEILEAELER' A
#
# COMPACT_ATOMS: atom_id res chain seq x y z
N HIS A 1 9.85 4.04 -9.10
CA HIS A 1 9.58 2.76 -8.43
C HIS A 1 10.05 2.70 -6.98
N CYS A 2 11.36 2.74 -6.67
CA CYS A 2 11.84 2.64 -5.28
C CYS A 2 11.47 3.82 -4.38
N LEU A 3 11.61 5.05 -4.90
CA LEU A 3 11.26 6.26 -4.15
C LEU A 3 9.76 6.37 -3.87
N SER A 4 8.93 6.01 -4.86
CA SER A 4 7.46 5.97 -4.72
C SER A 4 7.01 4.94 -3.68
N ALA A 5 7.58 3.72 -3.72
CA ALA A 5 7.30 2.68 -2.73
C ALA A 5 7.72 3.13 -1.32
N ARG A 6 8.88 3.78 -1.18
CA ARG A 6 9.34 4.33 0.10
C ARG A 6 8.46 5.46 0.64
N ALA A 7 7.90 6.29 -0.22
CA ALA A 7 6.97 7.34 0.20
C ALA A 7 5.69 6.77 0.82
N LEU A 8 5.19 5.65 0.27
CA LEU A 8 3.96 5.00 0.70
C LEU A 8 4.15 4.02 1.86
N CYS A 9 5.25 3.27 1.84
CA CYS A 9 5.58 2.20 2.79
C CYS A 9 6.93 2.48 3.47
N ARG A 10 7.07 3.67 4.05
CA ARG A 10 8.35 4.12 4.62
C ARG A 10 8.85 3.18 5.71
N ARG A 11 7.95 2.73 6.60
CA ARG A 11 8.26 1.86 7.74
C ARG A 11 8.85 0.53 7.28
N GLU A 12 8.24 -0.10 6.30
CA GLU A 12 8.64 -1.40 5.78
C GLU A 12 9.93 -1.30 4.97
N ILE A 13 10.02 -0.28 4.10
CA ILE A 13 11.21 -0.07 3.28
C ILE A 13 12.41 0.24 4.17
N ASP A 14 12.31 1.19 5.09
CA ASP A 14 13.43 1.56 5.97
C ASP A 14 13.80 0.40 6.91
N GLY A 15 12.83 -0.40 7.37
CA GLY A 15 13.08 -1.63 8.12
C GLY A 15 13.88 -2.67 7.31
N ASP A 16 13.47 -2.95 6.06
CA ASP A 16 14.21 -3.86 5.18
C ASP A 16 15.63 -3.35 4.87
N ARG A 17 15.79 -2.03 4.71
CA ARG A 17 17.11 -1.40 4.52
C ARG A 17 17.97 -1.55 5.77
N GLY A 18 17.41 -1.35 6.96
CA GLY A 18 18.08 -1.53 8.26
C GLY A 18 18.53 -2.97 8.50
N ASN A 19 17.76 -3.94 7.99
CA ASN A 19 18.10 -5.37 8.03
C ASN A 19 19.14 -5.80 6.97
N GLY A 20 19.69 -4.85 6.19
CA GLY A 20 20.74 -5.13 5.21
C GLY A 20 20.27 -5.75 3.90
N TYR A 21 18.96 -5.83 3.63
CA TYR A 21 18.48 -6.34 2.35
C TYR A 21 18.91 -5.43 1.19
N SER A 22 19.15 -6.02 0.01
CA SER A 22 19.41 -5.25 -1.21
C SER A 22 18.13 -4.57 -1.70
N TRP A 23 18.25 -3.48 -2.46
CA TRP A 23 17.09 -2.78 -3.04
C TRP A 23 16.19 -3.70 -3.87
N LYS A 24 16.77 -4.69 -4.57
CA LYS A 24 16.01 -5.70 -5.32
C LYS A 24 15.09 -6.50 -4.39
N ILE A 25 15.63 -6.98 -3.27
CA ILE A 25 14.85 -7.77 -2.30
C ILE A 25 13.82 -6.90 -1.58
N THR A 26 14.22 -5.69 -1.14
CA THR A 26 13.32 -4.72 -0.51
C THR A 26 12.12 -4.38 -1.41
N LEU A 27 12.34 -4.13 -2.71
CA LEU A 27 11.26 -3.90 -3.65
C LEU A 27 10.35 -5.11 -3.81
N LEU A 28 10.92 -6.30 -4.01
CA LEU A 28 10.14 -7.53 -4.20
C LEU A 28 9.22 -7.82 -3.01
N ARG A 29 9.70 -7.58 -1.79
CA ARG A 29 8.94 -7.78 -0.55
C ARG A 29 7.79 -6.78 -0.38
N ASN A 30 7.99 -5.53 -0.82
CA ASN A 30 7.06 -4.43 -0.53
C ASN A 30 6.22 -3.97 -1.73
N TYR A 31 6.44 -4.55 -2.91
CA TYR A 31 5.80 -4.10 -4.15
C TYR A 31 4.28 -4.16 -4.08
N TRP A 32 3.72 -5.31 -3.70
CA TRP A 32 2.26 -5.48 -3.65
C TRP A 32 1.62 -4.60 -2.60
N LYS A 33 2.20 -4.53 -1.39
CA LYS A 33 1.76 -3.63 -0.32
C LYS A 33 1.72 -2.17 -0.82
N SER A 34 2.83 -1.71 -1.39
CA SER A 34 2.94 -0.33 -1.89
C SER A 34 1.95 -0.05 -3.03
N LYS A 35 1.77 -1.02 -3.94
CA LYS A 35 0.85 -0.87 -5.07
C LYS A 35 -0.60 -0.79 -4.63
N VAL A 36 -1.06 -1.71 -3.77
CA VAL A 36 -2.45 -1.70 -3.29
C VAL A 36 -2.73 -0.45 -2.48
N LYS A 37 -1.81 -0.06 -1.59
CA LYS A 37 -1.92 1.21 -0.85
C LYS A 37 -2.01 2.42 -1.80
N GLN A 38 -1.20 2.46 -2.86
CA GLN A 38 -1.26 3.53 -3.85
C GLN A 38 -2.62 3.59 -4.56
N GLU A 39 -3.15 2.45 -5.00
CA GLU A 39 -4.41 2.37 -5.74
C GLU A 39 -5.60 2.84 -4.87
N TRP A 40 -5.60 2.48 -3.59
CA TRP A 40 -6.56 3.02 -2.62
C TRP A 40 -6.40 4.53 -2.44
N LEU A 41 -5.19 5.02 -2.13
CA LEU A 41 -4.95 6.44 -1.87
C LEU A 41 -5.17 7.33 -3.12
N SER A 42 -5.03 6.78 -4.33
CA SER A 42 -5.37 7.49 -5.56
C SER A 42 -6.88 7.61 -5.80
N GLY A 43 -7.71 6.99 -4.94
CA GLY A 43 -9.16 6.94 -5.08
C GLY A 43 -9.64 5.99 -6.18
N LYS A 44 -8.80 5.04 -6.62
CA LYS A 44 -9.16 4.10 -7.71
C LYS A 44 -10.36 3.22 -7.34
N TYR A 45 -10.53 2.98 -6.04
CA TYR A 45 -11.58 2.15 -5.48
C TYR A 45 -12.64 2.95 -4.72
N SER A 46 -12.59 4.29 -4.79
CA SER A 46 -13.59 5.15 -4.19
C SER A 46 -14.94 5.03 -4.89
N HIS A 47 -16.03 5.33 -4.18
CA HIS A 47 -17.39 5.35 -4.73
C HIS A 47 -17.85 4.05 -5.41
N VAL A 48 -17.30 2.91 -5.01
CA VAL A 48 -17.81 1.61 -5.47
C VAL A 48 -19.24 1.39 -4.96
N PRO A 49 -20.22 1.05 -5.82
CA PRO A 49 -21.61 0.92 -5.42
C PRO A 49 -21.86 -0.29 -4.51
N SER A 50 -20.95 -1.27 -4.53
CA SER A 50 -20.99 -2.45 -3.68
C SER A 50 -19.63 -3.11 -3.57
N GLN A 51 -19.45 -3.96 -2.55
CA GLN A 51 -18.25 -4.79 -2.40
C GLN A 51 -17.98 -5.68 -3.64
N ASN A 52 -19.03 -6.17 -4.30
CA ASN A 52 -18.90 -7.03 -5.49
C ASN A 52 -18.32 -6.28 -6.70
N SER A 53 -18.28 -4.96 -6.66
CA SER A 53 -17.69 -4.12 -7.70
C SER A 53 -16.19 -3.92 -7.51
N LEU A 54 -15.61 -4.32 -6.38
CA LEU A 54 -14.19 -4.25 -6.14
C LEU A 54 -13.45 -5.36 -6.90
N PRO A 55 -12.34 -5.06 -7.60
CA PRO A 55 -11.52 -6.09 -8.21
C PRO A 55 -10.94 -7.05 -7.17
N GLU A 56 -10.76 -8.31 -7.54
CA GLU A 56 -10.20 -9.36 -6.66
C GLU A 56 -8.83 -8.99 -6.05
N LYS A 57 -8.04 -8.19 -6.77
CA LYS A 57 -6.70 -7.74 -6.36
C LYS A 57 -6.68 -6.38 -5.65
N SER A 58 -7.84 -5.88 -5.20
CA SER A 58 -7.96 -4.62 -4.45
C SER A 58 -7.52 -4.74 -2.99
N MET A 59 -7.38 -5.96 -2.46
CA MET A 59 -6.96 -6.23 -1.08
C MET A 59 -5.58 -6.89 -1.04
N TYR A 60 -4.80 -6.55 -0.03
CA TYR A 60 -3.52 -7.20 0.29
C TYR A 60 -3.37 -7.30 1.82
N PRO A 61 -2.79 -8.38 2.36
CA PRO A 61 -2.51 -8.48 3.80
C PRO A 61 -1.63 -7.32 4.25
N MET A 62 -2.17 -6.45 5.10
CA MET A 62 -1.50 -5.28 5.69
C MET A 62 -1.93 -5.16 7.15
N ASP A 63 -1.09 -4.53 7.97
CA ASP A 63 -1.39 -4.23 9.36
C ASP A 63 -2.53 -3.20 9.51
N VAL A 64 -3.12 -3.19 10.70
CA VAL A 64 -4.26 -2.32 11.03
C VAL A 64 -3.93 -0.84 10.86
N ASP A 65 -2.70 -0.40 11.20
CA ASP A 65 -2.30 1.00 11.04
C ASP A 65 -2.33 1.41 9.57
N THR A 66 -1.78 0.56 8.69
CA THR A 66 -1.76 0.82 7.25
C THR A 66 -3.17 0.92 6.66
N TRP A 67 -4.09 0.05 7.10
CA TRP A 67 -5.50 0.14 6.70
C TRP A 67 -6.20 1.36 7.31
N GLY A 68 -5.83 1.75 8.53
CA GLY A 68 -6.32 2.97 9.18
C GLY A 68 -5.97 4.23 8.38
N GLU A 69 -4.72 4.35 7.91
CA GLU A 69 -4.29 5.48 7.05
C GLU A 69 -5.10 5.55 5.75
N ILE A 70 -5.41 4.40 5.13
CA ILE A 70 -6.23 4.35 3.91
C ILE A 70 -7.67 4.77 4.21
N LEU A 71 -8.25 4.29 5.31
CA LEU A 71 -9.61 4.61 5.72
C LEU A 71 -9.77 6.11 6.01
N GLU A 72 -8.82 6.70 6.74
CA GLU A 72 -8.82 8.14 7.03
C GLU A 72 -8.78 8.97 5.74
N ALA A 73 -7.88 8.62 4.80
CA ALA A 73 -7.80 9.29 3.51
C ALA A 73 -9.07 9.15 2.64
N GLU A 74 -9.85 8.08 2.82
CA GLU A 74 -11.11 7.89 2.11
C GLU A 74 -12.27 8.64 2.78
N LEU A 75 -12.26 8.79 4.11
CA LEU A 75 -13.25 9.58 4.84
C LEU A 75 -13.10 11.09 4.61
N GLU A 76 -11.88 11.57 4.37
CA GLU A 76 -11.57 12.98 4.08
C GLU A 76 -11.84 13.38 2.62
N ARG A 77 -12.18 12.43 1.74
CA ARG A 77 -12.30 12.64 0.29
C ARG A 77 -13.57 13.38 -0.14
#